data_AF-J9PLJ2-F1
#
_entry.id   AF-J9PLJ2-F1
#
_cell.length_a   1.000
_cell.length_b   1.000
_cell.length_c   1.000
_cell.angle_alpha   90.00
_cell.angle_beta   90.00
_cell.angle_gamma   90.00
#
_symmetry.space_group_name_H-M   'P 1'
#
loop_
_entity.id
_entity.type
_entity.pdbx_description
1 polymer ?
#
loop_
_entity_poly.entity_id
_entity_poly.type
_entity_poly.pdbx_seq_one_letter_code
_entity_poly.pdbx_strand_id
1 'polypeptide(L)' 'SDTNRMCTLESLKAVWYGQKLDFFKSAHLGGGAPNTEVVTLEGQRLCRILDFSKGHRPLVVNFGSCT' A
#
# COMPACT_ATOMS: atom_id res chain seq x y z
N SER A 1 -24.39 -0.51 -33.45
CA SER A 1 -23.65 -1.64 -32.83
C SER A 1 -22.60 -1.04 -31.92
N ASP A 2 -23.02 -0.49 -30.79
CA ASP A 2 -22.27 0.51 -30.03
C ASP A 2 -21.70 -0.03 -28.71
N THR A 3 -21.52 -1.34 -28.62
CA THR A 3 -21.00 -2.01 -27.43
C THR A 3 -19.46 -2.08 -27.40
N ASN A 4 -18.78 -1.80 -28.51
CA ASN A 4 -17.35 -2.08 -28.69
C ASN A 4 -16.41 -0.90 -28.36
N ARG A 5 -16.93 0.24 -27.85
CA ARG A 5 -16.13 1.45 -27.56
C ARG A 5 -15.85 1.73 -26.09
N MET A 6 -16.48 1.01 -25.16
CA MET A 6 -16.29 1.23 -23.70
C MET A 6 -15.33 0.24 -23.03
N CYS A 7 -14.87 -0.78 -23.74
CA CYS A 7 -13.82 -1.70 -23.29
C CYS A 7 -12.83 -1.88 -24.44
N THR A 8 -11.98 -0.88 -24.68
CA THR A 8 -10.85 -1.10 -25.58
C THR A 8 -9.97 -2.20 -24.98
N LEU A 9 -9.37 -3.04 -25.83
CA LEU A 9 -8.43 -4.07 -25.39
C LEU A 9 -7.29 -3.46 -24.55
N GLU A 10 -6.90 -2.23 -24.85
CA GLU A 10 -5.90 -1.48 -24.08
C GLU A 10 -6.40 -1.11 -22.67
N SER A 11 -7.66 -0.71 -22.49
CA SER A 11 -8.24 -0.49 -21.17
C SER A 11 -8.30 -1.79 -20.35
N LEU A 12 -8.69 -2.91 -20.96
CA LEU A 12 -8.69 -4.22 -20.28
C LEU A 12 -7.26 -4.68 -19.92
N LYS A 13 -6.30 -4.47 -20.82
CA LYS A 13 -4.89 -4.76 -20.58
C LYS A 13 -4.34 -3.91 -19.44
N ALA A 14 -4.67 -2.63 -19.37
CA ALA A 14 -4.27 -1.75 -18.28
C ALA A 14 -4.88 -2.16 -16.94
N VAL A 15 -6.18 -2.51 -16.91
CA VAL A 15 -6.85 -3.04 -15.71
C VAL A 15 -6.20 -4.34 -15.25
N TRP A 16 -5.95 -5.28 -16.17
CA TRP A 16 -5.28 -6.53 -15.87
C TRP A 16 -3.86 -6.31 -15.34
N TYR A 17 -3.11 -5.38 -15.95
CA TYR A 17 -1.77 -5.05 -15.51
C TYR A 17 -1.76 -4.44 -14.10
N GLY A 18 -2.73 -3.56 -13.81
CA GLY A 18 -2.95 -3.00 -12.48
C GLY A 18 -3.26 -4.08 -11.44
N GLN A 19 -4.22 -4.96 -11.73
CA GLN A 19 -4.57 -6.08 -10.84
C GLN A 19 -3.38 -7.02 -10.59
N LYS A 20 -2.63 -7.35 -11.64
CA LYS A 20 -1.44 -8.18 -11.51
C LYS A 20 -0.39 -7.52 -10.62
N LEU A 21 -0.11 -6.23 -10.83
CA LEU A 21 0.85 -5.49 -10.01
C LEU A 21 0.39 -5.35 -8.55
N ASP A 22 -0.90 -5.18 -8.31
CA ASP A 22 -1.47 -5.14 -6.95
C ASP A 22 -1.24 -6.45 -6.20
N PHE A 23 -1.31 -7.59 -6.88
CA PHE A 23 -1.01 -8.89 -6.28
C PHE A 23 0.46 -9.02 -5.84
N PHE A 24 1.38 -8.33 -6.53
CA PHE A 24 2.80 -8.34 -6.19
C PHE A 24 3.19 -7.27 -5.14
N LYS A 25 2.25 -6.44 -4.69
CA LYS A 25 2.54 -5.48 -3.62
C LYS A 25 2.66 -6.21 -2.29
N SER A 26 3.76 -5.96 -1.58
CA SER A 26 3.97 -6.47 -0.22
C SER A 26 2.94 -5.96 0.79
N ALA A 27 2.27 -4.85 0.49
CA ALA A 27 1.15 -4.31 1.26
C ALA A 27 -0.07 -4.17 0.35
N HIS A 28 -1.16 -4.85 0.70
CA HIS A 28 -2.46 -4.74 0.03
C HIS A 28 -3.60 -4.78 1.05
N LEU A 29 -4.77 -4.26 0.69
CA LEU A 29 -5.94 -4.23 1.58
C LEU A 29 -6.35 -5.66 1.99
N GLY A 30 -6.70 -5.85 3.25
CA GLY A 30 -7.05 -7.16 3.82
C GLY A 30 -5.87 -8.09 4.06
N GLY A 31 -4.67 -7.76 3.55
CA GLY A 31 -3.42 -8.43 3.88
C GLY A 31 -2.84 -7.97 5.20
N GLY A 32 -1.82 -8.70 5.70
CA GLY A 32 -1.06 -8.28 6.87
C GLY A 32 -0.26 -7.00 6.58
N ALA A 33 -0.32 -6.03 7.49
CA ALA A 33 0.52 -4.83 7.39
C ALA A 33 2.01 -5.21 7.54
N PRO A 34 2.90 -4.80 6.62
CA PRO A 34 4.33 -5.09 6.75
C PRO A 34 4.92 -4.49 8.02
N ASN A 35 5.70 -5.27 8.76
CA ASN A 35 6.36 -4.79 9.98
C ASN A 35 7.77 -4.23 9.67
N THR A 36 7.83 -3.20 8.84
CA THR A 36 9.08 -2.58 8.36
C THR A 36 9.80 -1.78 9.44
N GLU A 37 11.13 -1.68 9.34
CA GLU A 37 11.97 -0.92 10.25
C GLU A 37 11.78 0.59 10.08
N VAL A 38 11.78 1.31 11.20
CA VAL A 38 11.72 2.78 11.29
C VAL A 38 12.66 3.27 12.38
N VAL A 39 13.05 4.54 12.30
CA VAL A 39 13.92 5.17 13.29
C VAL A 39 13.15 6.24 14.06
N THR A 40 13.19 6.20 15.39
CA THR A 40 12.57 7.23 16.23
C THR A 40 13.37 8.52 16.15
N LEU A 41 12.66 9.66 16.11
CA LEU A 41 13.32 10.96 16.16
C LEU A 41 14.05 11.17 17.50
N GLU A 42 13.39 10.76 18.58
CA GLU A 42 13.99 10.78 19.92
C GLU A 42 14.98 9.62 20.07
N GLY A 43 16.26 9.95 20.28
CA GLY A 43 17.31 8.97 20.57
C GLY A 43 17.71 8.07 19.39
N GLN A 44 17.23 8.33 18.18
CA GLN A 44 17.61 7.61 16.95
C GLN A 44 17.54 6.08 17.07
N ARG A 45 16.52 5.57 17.76
CA ARG A 45 16.39 4.13 18.01
C ARG A 45 15.75 3.45 16.83
N LEU A 46 16.33 2.32 16.43
CA LEU A 46 15.74 1.43 15.44
C LEU A 46 14.60 0.65 16.08
N CYS A 47 13.43 0.68 15.46
CA CYS A 47 12.22 -0.03 15.87
C CYS A 47 11.42 -0.43 14.63
N ARG A 48 10.22 -0.99 14.80
CA ARG A 48 9.36 -1.37 13.69
C ARG A 48 8.00 -0.68 13.76
N ILE A 49 7.36 -0.57 12.60
CA ILE A 49 6.11 0.21 12.47
C ILE A 49 4.97 -0.34 13.33
N LEU A 50 4.89 -1.66 13.54
CA LEU A 50 3.82 -2.25 14.36
C LEU A 50 4.07 -2.12 15.87
N ASP A 51 5.28 -1.73 16.30
CA ASP A 51 5.56 -1.45 17.71
C ASP A 51 4.77 -0.23 18.23
N PHE A 52 4.27 0.62 17.31
CA PHE A 52 3.40 1.75 17.61
C PHE A 52 1.90 1.39 17.70
N SER A 53 1.54 0.13 17.41
CA SER A 53 0.16 -0.33 17.53
C SER A 53 -0.28 -0.42 19.00
N LYS A 54 -1.55 -0.11 19.27
CA LYS A 54 -2.11 -0.12 20.64
C LYS A 54 -3.32 -1.04 20.72
N GLY A 55 -3.05 -2.34 20.82
CA GLY A 55 -4.08 -3.38 20.80
C GLY A 55 -4.90 -3.31 19.50
N HIS A 56 -6.22 -3.21 19.62
CA HIS A 56 -7.13 -3.12 18.47
C HIS A 56 -7.35 -1.70 17.92
N ARG A 57 -6.68 -0.68 18.46
CA ARG A 57 -6.83 0.69 17.95
C ARG A 57 -6.17 0.80 16.56
N PRO A 58 -6.87 1.34 15.55
CA PRO A 58 -6.27 1.58 14.24
C PRO A 58 -5.04 2.48 14.35
N LEU A 59 -3.94 2.05 13.73
CA LEU A 59 -2.74 2.87 13.54
C LEU A 59 -2.79 3.45 12.12
N VAL A 60 -2.90 4.78 12.02
CA VAL A 60 -2.88 5.50 10.74
C VAL A 60 -1.46 6.00 10.49
N VAL A 61 -0.93 5.71 9.31
CA VAL A 61 0.43 6.08 8.92
C VAL A 61 0.37 7.10 7.78
N ASN A 62 1.17 8.16 7.89
CA ASN A 62 1.35 9.17 6.86
C ASN A 62 2.84 9.28 6.51
N PHE A 63 3.19 8.99 5.26
CA PHE A 63 4.55 9.10 4.75
C PHE A 63 4.70 10.41 3.98
N GLY A 64 5.76 11.17 4.26
CA GLY A 64 6.05 12.42 3.56
C GLY A 64 7.46 12.94 3.87
N SER A 65 7.87 13.97 3.13
CA SER A 65 9.13 14.68 3.30
C SER A 65 8.94 16.17 3.05
N CYS A 66 9.74 17.02 3.67
CA CYS A 66 9.84 18.43 3.27
C CYS A 66 10.70 18.51 1.99
N THR A 67 10.19 19.19 0.97
CA THR A 67 10.97 19.66 -0.20
C THR A 67 11.22 21.15 -0.08
#